data_AF-R1CA72-F1
#
_entry.id   AF-R1CA72-F1
#
_cell.length_a   1.000
_cell.length_b   1.000
_cell.length_c   1.000
_cell.angle_alpha   90.00
_cell.angle_beta   90.00
_cell.angle_gamma   90.00
#
_symmetry.space_group_name_H-M   'P 1'
#
loop_
_entity.id
_entity.type
_entity.pdbx_description
1 polymer ?
#
loop_
_entity_poly.entity_id
_entity_poly.type
_entity_poly.pdbx_seq_one_letter_code
_entity_poly.pdbx_strand_id
1 'polypeptide(L)'
;MLISKYENPKEKVDKLIEYQNKMTNEGLKSGTYSSISALALMSNNENLKDIQQKIRKAKDIYKEMKSNHFFLTSQSDYPLAILLSKYDKPTSEIIEEIEYYYTELSDGPFKKGNTLQLLSHIMMLSDTENKNFMVKRCNEIYDKLKTQGIKIKRMHYPAIGMMAIIDSELDKEIEFIKNIADIINKQKRFKWTKDLNLLIAMLLVITDSINEVNQDINVIETGLNTSIESLIQAQNAALIASITSTSVVVN
;
A
#
# COMPACT_ATOMS: atom_id res chain seq x y z
N MET A 1 5.71 -13.77 4.34
CA MET A 1 6.13 -13.14 3.06
C MET A 1 6.94 -14.11 2.21
N LEU A 2 8.21 -14.42 2.52
CA LEU A 2 8.97 -15.37 1.68
C LEU A 2 8.36 -16.78 1.64
N ILE A 3 7.98 -17.32 2.80
CA ILE A 3 7.39 -18.67 2.95
C ILE A 3 6.09 -18.84 2.15
N SER A 4 5.31 -17.76 2.01
CA SER A 4 4.02 -17.80 1.30
C SER A 4 4.15 -17.63 -0.21
N LYS A 5 5.32 -17.20 -0.72
CA LYS A 5 5.50 -16.81 -2.14
C LYS A 5 6.46 -17.71 -2.92
N TYR A 6 7.40 -18.36 -2.25
CA TYR A 6 8.44 -19.15 -2.92
C TYR A 6 8.48 -20.58 -2.36
N GLU A 7 8.59 -21.57 -3.25
CA GLU A 7 8.73 -22.98 -2.87
C GLU A 7 9.96 -23.23 -1.99
N ASN A 8 11.08 -22.53 -2.29
CA ASN A 8 12.31 -22.56 -1.50
C ASN A 8 12.59 -21.20 -0.87
N PRO A 9 11.87 -20.80 0.21
CA PRO A 9 11.97 -19.46 0.77
C PRO A 9 13.35 -19.18 1.38
N LYS A 10 14.04 -20.22 1.87
CA LYS A 10 15.38 -20.11 2.47
C LYS A 10 16.42 -19.62 1.46
N GLU A 11 16.35 -20.12 0.22
CA GLU A 11 17.25 -19.71 -0.87
C GLU A 11 16.99 -18.27 -1.34
N LYS A 12 15.80 -17.73 -1.03
CA LYS A 12 15.42 -16.35 -1.36
C LYS A 12 15.87 -15.34 -0.30
N VAL A 13 16.23 -15.79 0.91
CA VAL A 13 16.71 -14.91 1.98
C VAL A 13 18.00 -14.21 1.57
N ASP A 14 18.95 -14.95 1.00
CA ASP A 14 20.25 -14.37 0.60
C ASP A 14 20.06 -13.26 -0.45
N LYS A 15 19.16 -13.50 -1.43
CA LYS A 15 18.81 -12.52 -2.46
C LYS A 15 18.11 -11.29 -1.89
N LEU A 16 17.22 -11.49 -0.90
CA LEU A 16 16.56 -10.38 -0.19
C LEU A 16 17.59 -9.50 0.52
N ILE A 17 18.51 -10.12 1.28
CA ILE A 17 19.58 -9.43 2.00
C ILE A 17 20.51 -8.71 1.03
N GLU A 18 20.87 -9.34 -0.09
CA GLU A 18 21.68 -8.71 -1.15
C GLU A 18 21.03 -7.41 -1.64
N TYR A 19 19.73 -7.43 -1.93
CA TYR A 19 19.01 -6.26 -2.43
C TYR A 19 18.89 -5.17 -1.36
N GLN A 20 18.67 -5.54 -0.10
CA GLN A 20 18.69 -4.58 1.02
C GLN A 20 20.05 -3.90 1.19
N ASN A 21 21.14 -4.65 1.05
CA ASN A 21 22.49 -4.11 1.12
C ASN A 21 22.76 -3.15 -0.05
N LYS A 22 22.33 -3.49 -1.27
CA LYS A 22 22.43 -2.59 -2.43
C LYS A 22 21.67 -1.29 -2.24
N MET A 23 20.44 -1.37 -1.73
CA MET A 23 19.65 -0.20 -1.36
C MET A 23 20.37 0.69 -0.34
N THR A 24 20.96 0.07 0.68
CA THR A 24 21.72 0.77 1.73
C THR A 24 22.98 1.44 1.16
N ASN A 25 23.70 0.75 0.28
CA ASN A 25 24.90 1.28 -0.39
C ASN A 25 24.57 2.46 -1.31
N GLU A 26 23.39 2.46 -1.93
CA GLU A 26 22.87 3.61 -2.70
C GLU A 26 22.29 4.70 -1.79
N GLY A 27 22.24 4.52 -0.46
CA GLY A 27 21.87 5.55 0.51
C GLY A 27 20.38 5.57 0.92
N LEU A 28 19.62 4.53 0.59
CA LEU A 28 18.29 4.30 1.20
C LEU A 28 18.49 3.71 2.60
N LYS A 29 17.81 4.25 3.62
CA LYS A 29 18.02 3.79 5.00
C LYS A 29 17.50 2.37 5.20
N SER A 30 18.22 1.56 5.97
CA SER A 30 17.74 0.23 6.37
C SER A 30 16.61 0.33 7.42
N GLY A 31 15.66 -0.60 7.37
CA GLY A 31 14.51 -0.66 8.28
C GLY A 31 13.45 -1.65 7.76
N THR A 32 12.29 -1.72 8.41
CA THR A 32 11.21 -2.65 8.01
C THR A 32 10.80 -2.49 6.55
N TYR A 33 10.75 -1.25 6.06
CA TYR A 33 10.39 -0.95 4.67
C TYR A 33 11.45 -1.36 3.65
N SER A 34 12.73 -1.49 4.04
CA SER A 34 13.76 -1.99 3.12
C SER A 34 13.53 -3.46 2.76
N SER A 35 12.98 -4.26 3.68
CA SER A 35 12.58 -5.64 3.41
C SER A 35 11.45 -5.71 2.38
N ILE A 36 10.43 -4.85 2.53
CA ILE A 36 9.29 -4.80 1.60
C ILE A 36 9.75 -4.30 0.22
N SER A 37 10.61 -3.28 0.18
CA SER A 37 11.25 -2.82 -1.05
C SER A 37 12.08 -3.89 -1.74
N ALA A 38 12.88 -4.65 -0.99
CA ALA A 38 13.67 -5.74 -1.54
C ALA A 38 12.77 -6.88 -2.08
N LEU A 39 11.65 -7.17 -1.42
CA LEU A 39 10.63 -8.10 -1.96
C LEU A 39 10.05 -7.59 -3.28
N ALA A 40 9.74 -6.29 -3.38
CA ALA A 40 9.25 -5.69 -4.62
C ALA A 40 10.28 -5.80 -5.77
N LEU A 41 11.58 -5.66 -5.48
CA LEU A 41 12.66 -5.90 -6.45
C LEU A 41 12.78 -7.36 -6.88
N MET A 42 12.48 -8.31 -5.98
CA MET A 42 12.60 -9.75 -6.24
C MET A 42 11.52 -10.29 -7.17
N SER A 43 10.43 -9.57 -7.36
CA SER A 43 9.31 -9.99 -8.19
C SER A 43 9.60 -10.06 -9.70
N ASN A 44 10.77 -9.59 -10.15
CA ASN A 44 11.16 -9.64 -11.56
C ASN A 44 12.45 -10.46 -11.75
N ASN A 45 12.50 -11.27 -12.82
CA ASN A 45 13.70 -12.02 -13.23
C ASN A 45 14.73 -11.12 -13.91
N GLU A 46 15.16 -10.08 -13.20
CA GLU A 46 16.07 -9.06 -13.71
C GLU A 46 17.53 -9.34 -13.34
N ASN A 47 18.44 -8.87 -14.19
CA ASN A 47 19.86 -8.98 -13.95
C ASN A 47 20.31 -7.95 -12.89
N LEU A 48 21.53 -8.11 -12.34
CA LEU A 48 22.00 -7.25 -11.26
C LEU A 48 22.20 -5.78 -11.67
N LYS A 49 22.49 -5.49 -12.94
CA LYS A 49 22.67 -4.12 -13.43
C LYS A 49 21.32 -3.39 -13.47
N ASP A 50 20.28 -4.07 -13.94
CA ASP A 50 18.92 -3.54 -14.00
C ASP A 50 18.44 -3.20 -12.58
N ILE A 51 18.70 -4.09 -11.61
CA ILE A 51 18.37 -3.86 -10.19
C ILE A 51 19.08 -2.61 -9.64
N GLN A 52 20.37 -2.42 -9.93
CA GLN A 52 21.10 -1.24 -9.47
C GLN A 52 20.52 0.05 -10.05
N GLN A 53 20.16 0.05 -11.34
CA GLN A 53 19.53 1.19 -11.99
C GLN A 53 18.16 1.51 -11.38
N LYS A 54 17.34 0.48 -11.10
CA LYS A 54 16.06 0.63 -10.40
C LYS A 54 16.21 1.23 -9.01
N ILE A 55 17.18 0.76 -8.23
CA ILE A 55 17.45 1.32 -6.89
C ILE A 55 17.83 2.80 -6.98
N ARG A 56 18.67 3.19 -7.94
CA ARG A 56 19.04 4.60 -8.17
C ARG A 56 17.83 5.44 -8.55
N LYS A 57 17.05 4.98 -9.53
CA LYS A 57 15.84 5.67 -9.96
C LYS A 57 14.81 5.78 -8.82
N ALA A 58 14.61 4.72 -8.04
CA ALA A 58 13.75 4.74 -6.86
C ALA A 58 14.22 5.76 -5.81
N LYS A 59 15.53 5.90 -5.60
CA LYS A 59 16.09 6.92 -4.72
C LYS A 59 15.78 8.33 -5.22
N ASP A 60 15.87 8.57 -6.52
CA ASP A 60 15.57 9.86 -7.11
C ASP A 60 14.07 10.18 -7.03
N ILE A 61 13.21 9.21 -7.35
CA ILE A 61 11.75 9.29 -7.12
C ILE A 61 11.44 9.64 -5.66
N TYR A 62 12.02 8.92 -4.71
CA TYR A 62 11.81 9.17 -3.28
C TYR A 62 12.26 10.59 -2.87
N LYS A 63 13.38 11.07 -3.39
CA LYS A 63 13.85 12.44 -3.11
C LYS A 63 12.89 13.49 -3.65
N GLU A 64 12.37 13.33 -4.86
CA GLU A 64 11.40 14.27 -5.43
C GLU A 64 10.07 14.23 -4.68
N MET A 65 9.54 13.04 -4.33
CA MET A 65 8.38 12.89 -3.44
C MET A 65 8.59 13.66 -2.12
N LYS A 66 9.76 13.49 -1.50
CA LYS A 66 10.12 14.16 -0.24
C LYS A 66 10.29 15.66 -0.40
N SER A 67 10.69 16.14 -1.58
CA SER A 67 10.77 17.57 -1.88
C SER A 67 9.38 18.19 -1.97
N ASN A 68 8.44 17.52 -2.64
CA ASN A 68 7.06 18.01 -2.79
C ASN A 68 6.24 17.90 -1.50
N HIS A 69 6.39 16.79 -0.77
CA HIS A 69 5.61 16.49 0.43
C HIS A 69 6.51 16.16 1.62
N PHE A 70 7.33 17.12 2.03
CA PHE A 70 8.33 16.92 3.09
C PHE A 70 7.78 16.31 4.37
N PHE A 71 6.59 16.68 4.81
CA PHE A 71 5.99 16.16 6.05
C PHE A 71 5.27 14.83 5.89
N LEU A 72 4.93 14.42 4.66
CA LEU A 72 4.16 13.21 4.42
C LEU A 72 5.06 12.04 4.02
N THR A 73 6.08 12.30 3.20
CA THR A 73 6.93 11.23 2.66
C THR A 73 7.92 10.70 3.69
N SER A 74 8.02 9.38 3.83
CA SER A 74 8.90 8.71 4.79
C SER A 74 9.47 7.41 4.21
N GLN A 75 10.22 6.64 5.01
CA GLN A 75 10.72 5.32 4.58
C GLN A 75 9.59 4.37 4.16
N SER A 76 8.35 4.61 4.61
CA SER A 76 7.15 3.89 4.17
C SER A 76 6.91 3.94 2.66
N ASP A 77 7.48 4.94 1.98
CA ASP A 77 7.31 5.14 0.54
C ASP A 77 8.40 4.44 -0.29
N TYR A 78 9.43 3.87 0.35
CA TYR A 78 10.48 3.14 -0.37
C TYR A 78 9.95 2.00 -1.26
N PRO A 79 8.99 1.17 -0.81
CA PRO A 79 8.47 0.09 -1.65
C PRO A 79 7.79 0.60 -2.91
N LEU A 80 7.04 1.70 -2.81
CA LEU A 80 6.37 2.31 -3.96
C LEU A 80 7.35 3.01 -4.88
N ALA A 81 8.34 3.72 -4.36
CA ALA A 81 9.40 4.32 -5.17
C ALA A 81 10.15 3.25 -5.99
N ILE A 82 10.37 2.07 -5.40
CA ILE A 82 10.93 0.90 -6.08
C ILE A 82 10.01 0.40 -7.19
N LEU A 83 8.71 0.25 -6.94
CA LEU A 83 7.77 -0.16 -7.99
C LEU A 83 7.72 0.86 -9.14
N LEU A 84 7.69 2.15 -8.81
CA LEU A 84 7.64 3.24 -9.79
C LEU A 84 8.93 3.31 -10.63
N SER A 85 10.05 2.82 -10.11
CA SER A 85 11.31 2.74 -10.88
C SER A 85 11.23 1.80 -12.08
N LYS A 86 10.21 0.94 -12.17
CA LYS A 86 10.00 0.05 -13.32
C LYS A 86 9.56 0.78 -14.59
N TYR A 87 8.90 1.93 -14.46
CA TYR A 87 8.38 2.66 -15.62
C TYR A 87 9.52 3.33 -16.36
N ASP A 88 9.56 3.21 -17.68
CA ASP A 88 10.54 3.89 -18.52
C ASP A 88 10.13 5.33 -18.83
N LYS A 89 9.91 6.12 -17.76
CA LYS A 89 9.57 7.54 -17.81
C LYS A 89 10.55 8.37 -16.96
N PRO A 90 10.80 9.64 -17.29
CA PRO A 90 11.53 10.56 -16.42
C PRO A 90 10.91 10.63 -15.01
N THR A 91 11.76 10.82 -13.98
CA THR A 91 11.30 10.97 -12.60
C THR A 91 10.27 12.09 -12.45
N SER A 92 10.50 13.23 -13.12
CA SER A 92 9.59 14.38 -13.09
C SER A 92 8.19 14.03 -13.59
N GLU A 93 8.07 13.25 -14.67
CA GLU A 93 6.75 12.83 -15.20
C GLU A 93 6.01 11.91 -14.22
N ILE A 94 6.73 10.98 -13.58
CA ILE A 94 6.17 10.11 -12.53
C ILE A 94 5.62 10.96 -11.38
N ILE A 95 6.36 11.99 -10.98
CA ILE A 95 5.98 12.89 -9.88
C ILE A 95 4.80 13.77 -10.27
N GLU A 96 4.78 14.32 -11.49
CA GLU A 96 3.64 15.09 -12.01
C GLU A 96 2.35 14.27 -12.03
N GLU A 97 2.43 13.00 -12.44
CA GLU A 97 1.28 12.10 -12.42
C GLU A 97 0.81 11.78 -10.98
N ILE A 98 1.73 11.59 -10.03
CA ILE A 98 1.41 11.41 -8.61
C ILE A 98 0.69 12.65 -8.04
N GLU A 99 1.19 13.85 -8.34
CA GLU A 99 0.59 15.10 -7.86
C GLU A 99 -0.78 15.35 -8.49
N TYR A 100 -0.96 14.96 -9.76
CA TYR A 100 -2.26 14.95 -10.41
C TYR A 100 -3.25 14.09 -9.62
N TYR A 101 -2.92 12.82 -9.35
CA TYR A 101 -3.80 11.95 -8.56
C TYR A 101 -4.05 12.49 -7.15
N TYR A 102 -3.02 13.00 -6.47
CA TYR A 102 -3.16 13.55 -5.13
C TYR A 102 -4.14 14.74 -5.11
N THR A 103 -4.05 15.61 -6.11
CA THR A 103 -4.91 16.79 -6.24
C THR A 103 -6.35 16.40 -6.55
N GLU A 104 -6.56 15.65 -7.64
CA GLU A 104 -7.90 15.28 -8.11
C GLU A 104 -8.67 14.42 -7.10
N LEU A 105 -7.98 13.49 -6.43
CA LEU A 105 -8.61 12.69 -5.37
C LEU A 105 -8.92 13.54 -4.13
N SER A 106 -8.12 14.59 -3.86
CA SER A 106 -8.37 15.50 -2.74
C SER A 106 -9.59 16.41 -2.92
N ASP A 107 -10.00 16.64 -4.17
CA ASP A 107 -11.22 17.37 -4.52
C ASP A 107 -12.47 16.47 -4.39
N GLY A 108 -12.28 15.16 -4.29
CA GLY A 108 -13.30 14.17 -3.99
C GLY A 108 -13.49 13.90 -2.49
N PRO A 109 -13.87 12.67 -2.10
CA PRO A 109 -14.13 12.33 -0.70
C PRO A 109 -12.85 12.10 0.14
N PHE A 110 -11.67 12.14 -0.47
CA PHE A 110 -10.41 11.78 0.19
C PHE A 110 -9.72 12.99 0.82
N LYS A 111 -9.50 12.94 2.13
CA LYS A 111 -8.84 14.05 2.84
C LYS A 111 -7.32 14.02 2.65
N LYS A 112 -6.73 15.19 2.37
CA LYS A 112 -5.27 15.42 2.28
C LYS A 112 -4.49 14.86 3.47
N GLY A 113 -3.32 14.28 3.21
CA GLY A 113 -2.42 13.66 4.19
C GLY A 113 -1.75 12.39 3.67
N ASN A 114 -0.96 11.73 4.52
CA ASN A 114 -0.11 10.60 4.13
C ASN A 114 -0.88 9.44 3.46
N THR A 115 -2.07 9.10 3.95
CA THR A 115 -2.88 8.02 3.34
C THR A 115 -3.42 8.38 1.96
N LEU A 116 -3.65 9.66 1.68
CA LEU A 116 -4.01 10.11 0.33
C LEU A 116 -2.79 10.09 -0.59
N GLN A 117 -1.62 10.47 -0.09
CA GLN A 117 -0.36 10.34 -0.83
C GLN A 117 -0.08 8.88 -1.20
N LEU A 118 -0.25 7.96 -0.25
CA LEU A 118 -0.14 6.53 -0.51
C LEU A 118 -1.13 6.06 -1.59
N LEU A 119 -2.39 6.54 -1.55
CA LEU A 119 -3.38 6.26 -2.59
C LEU A 119 -2.94 6.81 -3.96
N SER A 120 -2.42 8.03 -4.05
CA SER A 120 -1.96 8.59 -5.32
C SER A 120 -0.75 7.85 -5.90
N HIS A 121 0.18 7.40 -5.04
CA HIS A 121 1.28 6.51 -5.45
C HIS A 121 0.76 5.19 -6.02
N ILE A 122 -0.27 4.59 -5.41
CA ILE A 122 -0.89 3.36 -5.93
C ILE A 122 -1.57 3.61 -7.29
N MET A 123 -2.23 4.75 -7.48
CA MET A 123 -2.86 5.10 -8.76
C MET A 123 -1.88 5.29 -9.90
N MET A 124 -0.69 5.85 -9.63
CA MET A 124 0.39 5.95 -10.62
C MET A 124 0.85 4.57 -11.14
N LEU A 125 0.57 3.51 -10.40
CA LEU A 125 0.92 2.14 -10.78
C LEU A 125 -0.14 1.45 -11.64
N SER A 126 -1.27 2.10 -11.91
CA SER A 126 -2.28 1.57 -12.83
C SER A 126 -1.81 1.66 -14.28
N ASP A 127 -2.09 0.63 -15.09
CA ASP A 127 -1.66 0.54 -16.49
C ASP A 127 -2.63 1.25 -17.46
N THR A 128 -3.29 2.31 -17.00
CA THR A 128 -4.27 3.05 -17.81
C THR A 128 -3.78 4.43 -18.15
N GLU A 129 -3.91 4.78 -19.44
CA GLU A 129 -3.63 6.13 -19.93
C GLU A 129 -4.70 7.14 -19.46
N ASN A 130 -5.89 6.66 -19.05
CA ASN A 130 -6.99 7.51 -18.64
C ASN A 130 -6.99 7.76 -17.12
N LYS A 131 -6.16 8.70 -16.67
CA LYS A 131 -6.05 9.06 -15.24
C LYS A 131 -7.38 9.51 -14.62
N ASN A 132 -8.21 10.22 -15.39
CA ASN A 132 -9.55 10.65 -14.95
C ASN A 132 -10.48 9.46 -14.66
N PHE A 133 -10.36 8.38 -15.42
CA PHE A 133 -11.14 7.17 -15.18
C PHE A 133 -10.80 6.56 -13.81
N MET A 134 -9.53 6.49 -13.44
CA MET A 134 -9.09 5.96 -12.14
C MET A 134 -9.56 6.82 -10.96
N VAL A 135 -9.50 8.15 -11.10
CA VAL A 135 -10.04 9.07 -10.08
C VAL A 135 -11.54 8.83 -9.89
N LYS A 136 -12.31 8.76 -10.98
CA LYS A 136 -13.75 8.47 -10.94
C LYS A 136 -14.04 7.12 -10.30
N ARG A 137 -13.26 6.09 -10.66
CA ARG A 137 -13.42 4.73 -10.10
C ARG A 137 -13.16 4.71 -8.59
N CYS A 138 -12.13 5.40 -8.10
CA CYS A 138 -11.90 5.55 -6.66
C CYS A 138 -13.09 6.22 -5.94
N ASN A 139 -13.65 7.28 -6.53
CA ASN A 139 -14.81 7.98 -5.99
C ASN A 139 -16.05 7.07 -5.99
N GLU A 140 -16.29 6.30 -7.06
CA GLU A 140 -17.39 5.35 -7.13
C GLU A 140 -17.29 4.27 -6.06
N ILE A 141 -16.10 3.68 -5.87
CA ILE A 141 -15.86 2.68 -4.81
C ILE A 141 -16.14 3.29 -3.44
N TYR A 142 -15.66 4.51 -3.18
CA TYR A 142 -15.92 5.21 -1.93
C TYR A 142 -17.43 5.41 -1.69
N ASP A 143 -18.15 5.87 -2.71
CA ASP A 143 -19.58 6.14 -2.60
C ASP A 143 -20.38 4.85 -2.42
N LYS A 144 -20.07 3.78 -3.16
CA LYS A 144 -20.75 2.47 -3.01
C LYS A 144 -20.52 1.84 -1.64
N LEU A 145 -19.29 1.89 -1.11
CA LEU A 145 -19.02 1.46 0.26
C LEU A 145 -19.90 2.26 1.25
N LYS A 146 -19.94 3.58 1.09
CA LYS A 146 -20.73 4.47 1.95
C LYS A 146 -22.24 4.20 1.87
N THR A 147 -22.80 3.99 0.67
CA THR A 147 -24.24 3.67 0.50
C THR A 147 -24.62 2.33 1.11
N GLN A 148 -23.67 1.39 1.19
CA GLN A 148 -23.84 0.11 1.89
C GLN A 148 -23.71 0.21 3.43
N GLY A 149 -23.53 1.42 3.96
CA GLY A 149 -23.41 1.70 5.39
C GLY A 149 -22.00 1.50 5.94
N ILE A 150 -21.00 1.33 5.08
CA ILE A 150 -19.61 1.13 5.49
C ILE A 150 -18.99 2.49 5.82
N LYS A 151 -18.46 2.63 7.03
CA LYS A 151 -17.79 3.86 7.48
C LYS A 151 -16.33 3.86 7.08
N ILE A 152 -16.01 4.63 6.03
CA ILE A 152 -14.65 4.76 5.52
C ILE A 152 -13.85 5.76 6.38
N LYS A 153 -12.64 5.36 6.73
CA LYS A 153 -11.59 6.20 7.34
C LYS A 153 -10.35 6.25 6.45
N ARG A 154 -9.48 7.24 6.70
CA ARG A 154 -8.20 7.45 6.00
C ARG A 154 -7.37 6.18 5.80
N MET A 155 -7.32 5.29 6.79
CA MET A 155 -6.58 4.01 6.72
C MET A 155 -7.07 3.06 5.62
N HIS A 156 -8.28 3.24 5.09
CA HIS A 156 -8.84 2.40 4.04
C HIS A 156 -8.57 2.94 2.63
N TYR A 157 -8.04 4.18 2.50
CA TYR A 157 -7.81 4.80 1.19
C TYR A 157 -6.90 3.94 0.28
N PRO A 158 -5.79 3.36 0.77
CA PRO A 158 -4.95 2.50 -0.07
C PRO A 158 -5.70 1.28 -0.62
N ALA A 159 -6.56 0.65 0.19
CA ALA A 159 -7.36 -0.49 -0.23
C ALA A 159 -8.39 -0.12 -1.30
N ILE A 160 -8.99 1.07 -1.21
CA ILE A 160 -9.85 1.62 -2.27
C ILE A 160 -9.07 1.74 -3.59
N GLY A 161 -7.83 2.23 -3.53
CA GLY A 161 -6.96 2.30 -4.70
C GLY A 161 -6.68 0.93 -5.31
N MET A 162 -6.37 -0.07 -4.50
CA MET A 162 -6.14 -1.43 -5.00
C MET A 162 -7.39 -2.02 -5.67
N MET A 163 -8.58 -1.83 -5.08
CA MET A 163 -9.85 -2.23 -5.70
C MET A 163 -10.10 -1.50 -7.03
N ALA A 164 -9.66 -0.24 -7.15
CA ALA A 164 -9.78 0.49 -8.40
C ALA A 164 -8.93 -0.13 -9.51
N ILE A 165 -7.76 -0.69 -9.20
CA ILE A 165 -6.86 -1.31 -10.17
C ILE A 165 -7.41 -2.66 -10.67
N ILE A 166 -7.95 -3.50 -9.77
CA ILE A 166 -8.30 -4.91 -10.06
C ILE A 166 -9.44 -5.07 -11.09
N ASP A 167 -10.17 -4.01 -11.40
CA ASP A 167 -11.29 -3.97 -12.35
C ASP A 167 -12.25 -5.17 -12.27
N SER A 168 -12.85 -5.36 -11.11
CA SER A 168 -13.71 -6.49 -10.74
C SER A 168 -15.19 -6.10 -10.55
N GLU A 169 -16.04 -7.11 -10.28
CA GLU A 169 -17.48 -6.96 -9.96
C GLU A 169 -17.70 -6.22 -8.62
N LEU A 170 -17.60 -4.89 -8.68
CA LEU A 170 -17.56 -4.01 -7.51
C LEU A 170 -18.71 -4.22 -6.51
N ASP A 171 -19.93 -4.45 -7.00
CA ASP A 171 -21.09 -4.63 -6.11
C ASP A 171 -20.98 -5.93 -5.29
N LYS A 172 -20.53 -7.02 -5.93
CA LYS A 172 -20.31 -8.32 -5.28
C LYS A 172 -19.17 -8.24 -4.26
N GLU A 173 -18.08 -7.56 -4.61
CA GLU A 173 -16.95 -7.35 -3.70
C GLU A 173 -17.35 -6.56 -2.46
N ILE A 174 -18.09 -5.46 -2.63
CA ILE A 174 -18.53 -4.63 -1.50
C ILE A 174 -19.46 -5.43 -0.57
N GLU A 175 -20.34 -6.27 -1.13
CA GLU A 175 -21.18 -7.17 -0.34
C GLU A 175 -20.32 -8.16 0.48
N PHE A 176 -19.31 -8.78 -0.14
CA PHE A 176 -18.39 -9.66 0.57
C PHE A 176 -17.58 -8.94 1.64
N ILE A 177 -17.07 -7.75 1.36
CA ILE A 177 -16.35 -6.92 2.35
C ILE A 177 -17.23 -6.70 3.57
N LYS A 178 -18.50 -6.34 3.37
CA LYS A 178 -19.47 -6.14 4.46
C LYS A 178 -19.69 -7.42 5.26
N ASN A 179 -19.94 -8.53 4.57
CA ASN A 179 -20.19 -9.83 5.20
C ASN A 179 -18.99 -10.29 6.04
N ILE A 180 -17.78 -10.22 5.50
CA ILE A 180 -16.54 -10.59 6.19
C ILE A 180 -16.31 -9.68 7.39
N ALA A 181 -16.44 -8.36 7.22
CA ALA A 181 -16.28 -7.40 8.31
C ALA A 181 -17.28 -7.67 9.44
N ASP A 182 -18.53 -8.00 9.12
CA ASP A 182 -19.56 -8.35 10.11
C ASP A 182 -19.27 -9.66 10.85
N ILE A 183 -18.74 -10.67 10.14
CA ILE A 183 -18.28 -11.92 10.77
C ILE A 183 -17.17 -11.64 11.78
N ILE A 184 -16.15 -10.85 11.39
CA ILE A 184 -15.03 -10.51 12.27
C ILE A 184 -15.52 -9.66 13.46
N ASN A 185 -16.41 -8.69 13.22
CA ASN A 185 -16.97 -7.82 14.26
C ASN A 185 -17.78 -8.57 15.33
N LYS A 186 -18.36 -9.73 14.98
CA LYS A 186 -19.09 -10.61 15.93
C LYS A 186 -18.15 -11.40 16.84
N GLN A 187 -16.87 -11.53 16.49
CA GLN A 187 -15.90 -12.22 17.32
C GLN A 187 -15.53 -11.37 18.54
N LYS A 188 -15.67 -11.93 19.75
CA LYS A 188 -15.46 -11.21 21.03
C LYS A 188 -14.10 -10.49 21.09
N ARG A 189 -13.05 -11.09 20.51
CA ARG A 189 -11.68 -10.54 20.50
C ARG A 189 -11.49 -9.36 19.55
N PHE A 190 -12.33 -9.24 18.51
CA PHE A 190 -12.17 -8.23 17.44
C PHE A 190 -13.27 -7.18 17.43
N LYS A 191 -14.26 -7.25 18.33
CA LYS A 191 -15.42 -6.33 18.37
C LYS A 191 -15.03 -4.84 18.45
N TRP A 192 -13.89 -4.52 19.07
CA TRP A 192 -13.44 -3.15 19.31
C TRP A 192 -12.56 -2.58 18.20
N THR A 193 -12.19 -3.39 17.20
CA THR A 193 -11.26 -3.03 16.13
C THR A 193 -11.97 -2.87 14.79
N LYS A 194 -13.17 -2.29 14.76
CA LYS A 194 -14.05 -2.27 13.58
C LYS A 194 -13.40 -1.72 12.31
N ASP A 195 -12.63 -0.65 12.42
CA ASP A 195 -11.92 -0.07 11.25
C ASP A 195 -10.82 -1.01 10.75
N LEU A 196 -10.09 -1.65 11.67
CA LEU A 196 -9.09 -2.66 11.31
C LEU A 196 -9.74 -3.89 10.67
N ASN A 197 -10.88 -4.34 11.19
CA ASN A 197 -11.62 -5.48 10.66
C ASN A 197 -12.13 -5.20 9.24
N LEU A 198 -12.57 -3.97 8.99
CA LEU A 198 -12.96 -3.53 7.65
C LEU A 198 -11.76 -3.54 6.71
N LEU A 199 -10.62 -2.97 7.11
CA LEU A 199 -9.40 -3.01 6.30
C LEU A 199 -8.97 -4.46 6.00
N ILE A 200 -9.01 -5.36 7.00
CA ILE A 200 -8.73 -6.79 6.79
C ILE A 200 -9.71 -7.41 5.78
N ALA A 201 -11.01 -7.13 5.91
CA ALA A 201 -12.01 -7.63 4.97
C ALA A 201 -11.76 -7.15 3.53
N MET A 202 -11.43 -5.87 3.35
CA MET A 202 -11.06 -5.32 2.04
C MET A 202 -9.83 -6.02 1.47
N LEU A 203 -8.77 -6.21 2.26
CA LEU A 203 -7.54 -6.86 1.82
C LEU A 203 -7.74 -8.34 1.49
N LEU A 204 -8.65 -9.04 2.20
CA LEU A 204 -9.01 -10.42 1.88
C LEU A 204 -9.72 -10.53 0.54
N VAL A 205 -10.72 -9.67 0.29
CA VAL A 205 -11.42 -9.63 -1.00
C VAL A 205 -10.48 -9.26 -2.14
N ILE A 206 -9.62 -8.25 -1.94
CA ILE A 206 -8.56 -7.90 -2.89
C ILE A 206 -7.66 -9.11 -3.21
N THR A 207 -7.25 -9.87 -2.19
CA THR A 207 -6.39 -11.04 -2.37
C THR A 207 -7.11 -12.15 -3.14
N ASP A 208 -8.39 -12.35 -2.87
CA ASP A 208 -9.25 -13.31 -3.58
C ASP A 208 -9.39 -12.93 -5.05
N SER A 209 -9.70 -11.66 -5.34
CA SER A 209 -9.84 -11.14 -6.70
C SER A 209 -8.53 -11.19 -7.50
N ILE A 210 -7.37 -11.00 -6.88
CA ILE A 210 -6.06 -11.20 -7.55
C ILE A 210 -5.88 -12.65 -7.98
N ASN A 211 -6.31 -13.62 -7.18
CA ASN A 211 -6.17 -15.03 -7.56
C ASN A 211 -7.06 -15.39 -8.76
N GLU A 212 -8.12 -14.63 -8.99
CA GLU A 212 -9.04 -14.79 -10.14
C GLU A 212 -8.58 -14.01 -11.39
N VAL A 213 -7.78 -12.95 -11.23
CA VAL A 213 -7.42 -12.02 -12.32
C VAL A 213 -5.90 -11.95 -12.55
N ASN A 214 -5.44 -12.22 -13.78
CA ASN A 214 -4.04 -12.05 -14.20
C ASN A 214 -3.67 -10.58 -14.46
N GLN A 215 -3.78 -9.72 -13.45
CA GLN A 215 -3.29 -8.34 -13.49
C GLN A 215 -1.95 -8.19 -12.75
N ASP A 216 -1.34 -7.00 -12.81
CA ASP A 216 0.02 -6.67 -12.36
C ASP A 216 0.20 -6.83 -10.81
N ILE A 217 0.31 -8.09 -10.35
CA ILE A 217 0.25 -8.56 -8.94
C ILE A 217 1.17 -7.77 -8.00
N ASN A 218 2.32 -7.30 -8.50
CA ASN A 218 3.37 -6.67 -7.71
C ASN A 218 2.93 -5.37 -7.02
N VAL A 219 2.06 -4.60 -7.68
CA VAL A 219 1.52 -3.32 -7.17
C VAL A 219 0.62 -3.57 -5.97
N ILE A 220 -0.33 -4.48 -6.16
CA ILE A 220 -1.33 -4.81 -5.17
C ILE A 220 -0.68 -5.53 -3.99
N GLU A 221 0.24 -6.45 -4.24
CA GLU A 221 1.00 -7.13 -3.17
C GLU A 221 1.81 -6.15 -2.33
N THR A 222 2.46 -5.16 -2.95
CA THR A 222 3.22 -4.14 -2.21
C THR A 222 2.31 -3.22 -1.41
N GLY A 223 1.17 -2.82 -1.99
CA GLY A 223 0.13 -2.07 -1.28
C GLY A 223 -0.45 -2.85 -0.10
N LEU A 224 -0.72 -4.14 -0.28
CA LEU A 224 -1.16 -5.09 0.74
C LEU A 224 -0.13 -5.17 1.87
N ASN A 225 1.15 -5.37 1.55
CA ASN A 225 2.24 -5.42 2.53
C ASN A 225 2.34 -4.12 3.34
N THR A 226 2.23 -2.97 2.67
CA THR A 226 2.24 -1.65 3.33
C THR A 226 1.00 -1.42 4.21
N SER A 227 -0.14 -1.95 3.80
CA SER A 227 -1.39 -1.91 4.59
C SER A 227 -1.29 -2.84 5.81
N ILE A 228 -0.70 -4.02 5.68
CA ILE A 228 -0.38 -4.95 6.78
C ILE A 228 0.56 -4.27 7.79
N GLU A 229 1.62 -3.59 7.34
CA GLU A 229 2.48 -2.80 8.23
C GLU A 229 1.70 -1.73 8.99
N SER A 230 0.74 -1.07 8.34
CA SER A 230 -0.15 -0.11 9.00
C SER A 230 -1.01 -0.80 10.08
N LEU A 231 -1.43 -2.06 9.87
CA LEU A 231 -2.09 -2.86 10.92
C LEU A 231 -1.17 -3.11 12.11
N ILE A 232 0.08 -3.50 11.85
CA ILE A 232 1.09 -3.78 12.89
C ILE A 232 1.35 -2.50 13.71
N GLN A 233 1.53 -1.36 13.05
CA GLN A 233 1.75 -0.08 13.73
C GLN A 233 0.55 0.36 14.57
N ALA A 234 -0.67 0.19 14.06
CA ALA A 234 -1.89 0.51 14.82
C ALA A 234 -2.01 -0.36 16.08
N GLN A 235 -1.65 -1.65 15.99
CA GLN A 235 -1.63 -2.54 17.14
C GLN A 235 -0.57 -2.14 18.17
N ASN A 236 0.64 -1.76 17.72
CA ASN A 236 1.70 -1.28 18.60
C ASN A 236 1.35 0.04 19.28
N ALA A 237 0.69 0.98 18.59
CA ALA A 237 0.20 2.23 19.17
C ALA A 237 -0.84 1.98 20.28
N ALA A 238 -1.77 1.03 20.07
CA ALA A 238 -2.77 0.65 21.08
C ALA A 238 -2.15 0.00 22.33
N LEU A 239 -1.09 -0.80 22.16
CA LEU A 239 -0.32 -1.38 23.27
C LEU A 239 0.43 -0.30 24.07
N ILE A 240 1.01 0.71 23.41
CA ILE A 240 1.68 1.83 24.10
C ILE A 240 0.66 2.66 24.88
N ALA A 241 -0.56 2.85 24.35
CA ALA A 241 -1.65 3.52 25.05
C ALA A 241 -2.17 2.74 26.29
N SER A 242 -2.14 1.40 26.26
CA SER A 242 -2.52 0.58 27.42
C SER A 242 -1.45 0.56 28.52
N ILE A 243 -0.17 0.62 28.14
CA ILE A 243 0.95 0.75 29.10
C ILE A 243 0.96 2.14 29.75
N THR A 244 0.72 3.20 28.97
CA THR A 244 0.66 4.57 29.54
C THR A 244 -0.57 4.80 30.42
N SER A 245 -1.73 4.21 30.10
CA SER A 245 -2.91 4.25 30.99
C SER A 245 -2.74 3.45 32.28
N THR A 246 -1.90 2.41 32.31
CA THR A 246 -1.53 1.71 33.55
C THR A 246 -0.44 2.45 34.35
N SER A 247 0.39 3.27 33.69
CA SER A 247 1.43 4.07 34.35
C SER A 247 0.90 5.37 34.98
N VAL A 248 -0.21 5.93 34.46
CA VAL A 248 -0.82 7.17 34.99
C VAL A 248 -1.79 6.90 36.15
N VAL A 249 -2.27 5.67 36.32
CA VAL A 249 -3.14 5.27 37.46
C VAL A 249 -2.32 4.90 38.71
N VAL A 250 -0.99 4.89 38.61
CA VAL A 250 -0.07 4.70 39.75
C VAL A 250 0.77 5.96 39.92
N ASN A 251 0.16 7.02 40.46
CA ASN A 251 0.82 8.13 41.15
C ASN A 251 -0.17 8.83 42.08
#